data_AF-A0A8C3HUJ5-F1
#
_entry.id   AF-A0A8C3HUJ5-F1
#
_cell.length_a   1.000
_cell.length_b   1.000
_cell.length_c   1.000
_cell.angle_alpha   90.00
_cell.angle_beta   90.00
_cell.angle_gamma   90.00
#
_symmetry.space_group_name_H-M   'P 1'
#
loop_
_entity.id
_entity.type
_entity.pdbx_description
1 polymer ?
#
loop_
_entity_poly.entity_id
_entity_poly.type
_entity_poly.pdbx_seq_one_letter_code
_entity_poly.pdbx_strand_id
1 'polypeptide(L)'
;MALLHQLQLRAWLWTALVLYVFAGSWRQTDGQLHTEDPADVNVFHNKLEDANVMLELLWEGLEIEANETIRVQDEELASLRTAKRFLQIFQHQVPKTSEGIKKQLKHLSQADAPLSLVEFDQLLFTSVYCAYQIRSIQGLDKNLWISFFSQLVDEILHDLCKGFCPANSTLLASWPWKEKPFYLTLLKKSYHSSLAMTKRGTE
;
A
#
# COMPACT_ATOMS: atom_id res chain seq x y z
N MET A 1 -13.90 -53.14 -5.45
CA MET A 1 -14.39 -52.22 -6.50
C MET A 1 -14.87 -50.86 -5.97
N ALA A 2 -15.48 -50.77 -4.78
CA ALA A 2 -15.99 -49.49 -4.24
C ALA A 2 -14.91 -48.44 -3.89
N LEU A 3 -13.72 -48.88 -3.42
CA LEU A 3 -12.64 -47.97 -3.01
C LEU A 3 -11.95 -47.26 -4.19
N LEU A 4 -11.90 -47.91 -5.37
CA LEU A 4 -11.33 -47.32 -6.58
C LEU A 4 -12.23 -46.21 -7.13
N HIS A 5 -13.55 -46.39 -7.06
CA HIS A 5 -14.53 -45.37 -7.46
C HIS A 5 -14.47 -44.10 -6.58
N GLN A 6 -14.22 -44.25 -5.28
CA GLN A 6 -14.09 -43.13 -4.35
C GLN A 6 -12.84 -42.28 -4.62
N LEU A 7 -11.72 -42.91 -4.95
CA LEU A 7 -10.49 -42.23 -5.34
C LEU A 7 -10.62 -41.50 -6.67
N GLN A 8 -11.30 -42.10 -7.65
CA GLN A 8 -11.55 -41.46 -8.94
C GLN A 8 -12.48 -40.24 -8.81
N LEU A 9 -13.55 -40.32 -8.02
CA LEU A 9 -14.45 -39.19 -7.78
C LEU A 9 -13.72 -38.00 -7.13
N ARG A 10 -12.83 -38.26 -6.17
CA ARG A 10 -12.00 -37.22 -5.55
C ARG A 10 -11.07 -36.56 -6.56
N ALA A 11 -10.40 -37.32 -7.42
CA ALA A 11 -9.52 -36.76 -8.45
C ALA A 11 -10.28 -35.92 -9.48
N TRP A 12 -11.49 -36.34 -9.86
CA TRP A 12 -12.37 -35.57 -10.75
C TRP A 12 -12.87 -34.27 -10.12
N LEU A 13 -13.19 -34.28 -8.82
CA LEU A 13 -13.55 -33.06 -8.10
C LEU A 13 -12.39 -32.07 -8.00
N TRP A 14 -11.17 -32.55 -7.72
CA TRP A 14 -9.99 -31.70 -7.66
C TRP A 14 -9.63 -31.10 -9.01
N THR A 15 -9.71 -31.87 -10.11
CA THR A 15 -9.47 -31.37 -11.46
C THR A 15 -10.55 -30.37 -11.89
N ALA A 16 -11.82 -30.60 -11.57
CA ALA A 16 -12.90 -29.65 -11.83
C ALA A 16 -12.72 -28.34 -11.03
N LEU A 17 -12.28 -28.42 -9.77
CA LEU A 17 -12.00 -27.23 -8.95
C LEU A 17 -10.85 -26.40 -9.52
N VAL A 18 -9.77 -27.07 -9.94
CA VAL A 18 -8.63 -26.42 -10.60
C VAL A 18 -9.07 -25.74 -11.90
N LEU A 19 -9.84 -26.44 -12.74
CA LEU A 19 -10.37 -25.86 -13.98
C LEU A 19 -11.34 -24.70 -13.73
N TYR A 20 -12.14 -24.72 -12.66
CA TYR A 20 -13.03 -23.60 -12.30
C TYR A 20 -12.24 -22.35 -11.89
N VAL A 21 -11.15 -22.52 -11.14
CA VAL A 21 -10.24 -21.42 -10.77
C VAL A 21 -9.55 -20.84 -11.99
N PHE A 22 -9.11 -21.67 -12.94
CA PHE A 22 -8.47 -21.18 -14.17
C PHE A 22 -9.46 -20.62 -15.22
N ALA A 23 -10.70 -21.11 -15.26
CA ALA A 23 -11.74 -20.59 -16.17
C ALA A 23 -12.34 -19.24 -15.70
N GLY A 24 -12.28 -18.94 -14.40
CA GLY A 24 -12.72 -17.65 -13.85
C GLY A 24 -11.78 -16.47 -14.16
N SER A 25 -10.58 -16.71 -14.68
CA SER A 25 -9.56 -15.68 -14.94
C SER A 25 -9.58 -15.10 -16.36
N TRP A 26 -10.46 -15.57 -17.25
CA TRP A 26 -10.53 -15.11 -18.65
C TRP A 26 -11.84 -14.40 -18.95
N ARG A 27 -12.00 -13.17 -18.44
CA ARG A 27 -12.72 -12.08 -19.12
C ARG A 27 -12.70 -10.81 -18.28
N GLN A 28 -11.79 -9.90 -18.62
CA GLN A 28 -12.11 -8.48 -18.61
C GLN A 28 -11.26 -7.76 -19.68
N THR A 29 -11.63 -7.99 -20.94
CA THR A 29 -11.40 -7.01 -22.00
C THR A 29 -12.41 -5.89 -21.79
N ASP A 30 -12.05 -4.87 -21.01
CA ASP A 30 -12.78 -3.61 -21.03
C ASP A 30 -12.09 -2.64 -21.97
N GLY A 31 -12.89 -2.17 -22.93
CA GLY A 31 -12.53 -1.24 -23.96
C GLY A 31 -11.91 0.03 -23.39
N GLN A 32 -10.76 0.33 -23.94
CA GLN A 32 -10.00 1.56 -23.79
C GLN A 32 -10.85 2.75 -24.27
N LEU A 33 -11.34 3.58 -23.34
CA LEU A 33 -11.68 4.96 -23.66
C LEU A 33 -10.41 5.79 -23.44
N HIS A 34 -9.66 5.99 -24.51
CA HIS A 34 -8.57 6.97 -24.56
C HIS A 34 -9.17 8.37 -24.50
N THR A 35 -8.83 9.10 -23.44
CA THR A 35 -8.55 10.53 -23.57
C THR A 35 -7.07 10.68 -23.23
N GLU A 36 -6.23 10.67 -24.27
CA GLU A 36 -4.87 11.18 -24.18
C GLU A 36 -4.95 12.69 -23.92
N ASP A 37 -4.63 13.09 -22.70
CA ASP A 37 -4.20 14.45 -22.40
C ASP A 37 -2.68 14.41 -22.19
N PRO A 38 -1.87 15.14 -22.98
CA PRO A 38 -0.41 15.11 -22.89
C PRO A 38 0.08 15.96 -21.71
N ALA A 39 -0.18 15.47 -20.51
CA ALA A 39 0.44 15.92 -19.27
C ALA A 39 0.49 14.72 -18.31
N ASP A 40 1.38 13.76 -18.62
CA ASP A 40 1.75 12.63 -17.76
C ASP A 40 2.46 13.16 -16.51
N VAL A 41 1.67 13.76 -15.63
CA VAL A 41 2.07 14.04 -14.26
C VAL A 41 1.96 12.71 -13.53
N ASN A 42 3.07 12.34 -12.91
CA ASN A 42 3.42 11.09 -12.23
C ASN A 42 2.49 10.69 -11.05
N VAL A 43 1.17 10.71 -11.25
CA VAL A 43 0.13 10.48 -10.25
C VAL A 43 -0.29 9.01 -10.26
N PHE A 44 0.03 8.29 -9.20
CA PHE A 44 -0.17 6.84 -9.08
C PHE A 44 -1.66 6.45 -8.93
N HIS A 45 -2.49 7.33 -8.41
CA HIS A 45 -3.89 7.04 -8.11
C HIS A 45 -4.81 7.19 -9.31
N ASN A 46 -5.23 6.09 -9.96
CA ASN A 46 -6.38 6.14 -10.86
C ASN A 46 -7.31 4.91 -10.81
N LYS A 47 -6.91 3.73 -10.27
CA LYS A 47 -7.81 2.55 -10.20
C LYS A 47 -7.66 1.72 -8.92
N LEU A 48 -8.75 1.04 -8.52
CA LEU A 48 -8.77 0.08 -7.41
C LEU A 48 -7.79 -1.09 -7.64
N GLU A 49 -7.66 -1.52 -8.89
CA GLU A 49 -6.70 -2.54 -9.33
C GLU A 49 -5.26 -2.14 -8.99
N ASP A 50 -4.91 -0.86 -9.14
CA ASP A 50 -3.56 -0.35 -8.84
C ASP A 50 -3.25 -0.41 -7.34
N ALA A 51 -4.27 -0.23 -6.48
CA ALA A 51 -4.12 -0.33 -5.03
C ALA A 51 -3.90 -1.77 -4.55
N ASN A 52 -4.52 -2.76 -5.19
CA ASN A 52 -4.28 -4.17 -4.88
C ASN A 52 -2.85 -4.59 -5.24
N VAL A 53 -2.39 -4.21 -6.45
CA VAL A 53 -1.00 -4.47 -6.87
C VAL A 53 -0.01 -3.79 -5.92
N MET A 54 -0.30 -2.55 -5.47
CA MET A 54 0.53 -1.87 -4.48
C MET A 54 0.61 -2.68 -3.18
N LEU A 55 -0.53 -3.14 -2.66
CA LEU A 55 -0.58 -3.90 -1.42
C LEU A 55 0.28 -5.16 -1.53
N GLU A 56 0.12 -5.92 -2.60
CA GLU A 56 0.88 -7.15 -2.88
C GLU A 56 2.39 -6.85 -2.96
N LEU A 57 2.76 -5.78 -3.66
CA LEU A 57 4.14 -5.34 -3.83
C LEU A 57 4.78 -4.91 -2.50
N LEU A 58 4.03 -4.22 -1.63
CA LEU A 58 4.49 -3.83 -0.29
C LEU A 58 4.58 -5.01 0.68
N TRP A 59 3.78 -6.05 0.49
CA TRP A 59 3.73 -7.19 1.42
C TRP A 59 4.79 -8.24 1.14
N GLU A 60 4.96 -8.62 -0.13
CA GLU A 60 5.82 -9.74 -0.54
C GLU A 60 6.77 -9.40 -1.70
N GLY A 61 6.54 -8.30 -2.42
CA GLY A 61 7.29 -7.99 -3.64
C GLY A 61 8.61 -7.26 -3.44
N LEU A 62 8.75 -6.41 -2.42
CA LEU A 62 9.79 -5.37 -2.38
C LEU A 62 11.11 -5.80 -1.72
N GLU A 63 12.22 -5.60 -2.43
CA GLU A 63 13.58 -5.63 -1.89
C GLU A 63 14.28 -4.28 -2.13
N ILE A 64 14.86 -3.70 -1.08
CA ILE A 64 15.70 -2.50 -1.19
C ILE A 64 17.15 -2.93 -0.97
N GLU A 65 17.95 -2.82 -2.02
CA GLU A 65 19.37 -3.12 -2.02
C GLU A 65 20.17 -2.06 -1.22
N ALA A 66 21.42 -2.38 -0.85
CA ALA A 66 22.30 -1.49 -0.09
C ALA A 66 22.67 -0.18 -0.83
N ASN A 67 22.52 -0.16 -2.16
CA ASN A 67 22.65 1.04 -3.01
C ASN A 67 21.35 1.87 -3.05
N GLU A 68 20.39 1.57 -2.18
CA GLU A 68 19.08 2.19 -2.10
C GLU A 68 18.24 2.02 -3.38
N THR A 69 18.57 1.04 -4.23
CA THR A 69 17.75 0.66 -5.37
C THR A 69 16.66 -0.30 -4.91
N ILE A 70 15.49 -0.17 -5.54
CA ILE A 70 14.35 -1.03 -5.24
C ILE A 70 14.13 -1.99 -6.37
N ARG A 71 13.88 -3.24 -6.01
CA ARG A 71 13.55 -4.30 -6.94
C ARG A 71 12.35 -5.07 -6.44
N VAL A 72 11.62 -5.65 -7.40
CA VAL A 72 10.56 -6.61 -7.12
C VAL A 72 11.09 -8.00 -7.47
N GLN A 73 11.06 -8.94 -6.51
CA GLN A 73 11.62 -10.27 -6.72
C GLN A 73 10.78 -11.13 -7.67
N ASP A 74 9.46 -11.02 -7.56
CA ASP A 74 8.52 -11.72 -8.44
C ASP A 74 8.54 -11.07 -9.82
N GLU A 75 8.96 -11.83 -10.83
CA GLU A 75 9.09 -11.35 -12.22
C GLU A 75 7.73 -11.02 -12.85
N GLU A 76 6.68 -11.79 -12.52
CA GLU A 76 5.31 -11.54 -13.00
C GLU A 76 4.79 -10.22 -12.41
N LEU A 77 4.96 -10.03 -11.10
CA LEU A 77 4.57 -8.80 -10.41
C LEU A 77 5.39 -7.60 -10.89
N ALA A 78 6.70 -7.77 -11.09
CA ALA A 78 7.60 -6.73 -11.62
C ALA A 78 7.25 -6.34 -13.06
N SER A 79 6.64 -7.24 -13.83
CA SER A 79 6.25 -6.99 -15.22
C SER A 79 5.06 -6.03 -15.32
N LEU A 80 4.24 -5.94 -14.27
CA LEU A 80 3.04 -5.12 -14.23
C LEU A 80 3.37 -3.64 -14.43
N ARG A 81 2.57 -2.95 -15.25
CA ARG A 81 2.73 -1.51 -15.53
C ARG A 81 2.72 -0.69 -14.24
N THR A 82 1.82 -1.04 -13.33
CA THR A 82 1.64 -0.41 -12.03
C THR A 82 2.88 -0.59 -11.15
N ALA A 83 3.46 -1.80 -11.10
CA ALA A 83 4.71 -2.06 -10.39
C ALA A 83 5.88 -1.25 -10.97
N LYS A 84 6.02 -1.21 -12.30
CA LYS A 84 7.05 -0.41 -12.97
C LYS A 84 6.93 1.09 -12.65
N ARG A 85 5.70 1.62 -12.63
CA ARG A 85 5.43 3.02 -12.26
C ARG A 85 5.79 3.29 -10.82
N PHE A 86 5.38 2.42 -9.90
CA PHE A 86 5.76 2.52 -8.49
C PHE A 86 7.28 2.54 -8.32
N LEU A 87 8.00 1.63 -8.97
CA LEU A 87 9.47 1.58 -8.92
C LEU A 87 10.12 2.88 -9.44
N GLN A 88 9.58 3.47 -10.50
CA GLN A 88 10.06 4.76 -11.02
C GLN A 88 9.82 5.90 -10.03
N ILE A 89 8.63 6.00 -9.45
CA ILE A 89 8.30 7.02 -8.44
C ILE A 89 9.24 6.84 -7.24
N PHE A 90 9.39 5.62 -6.75
CA PHE A 90 10.25 5.34 -5.63
C PHE A 90 11.71 5.71 -5.92
N GLN A 91 12.23 5.32 -7.08
CA GLN A 91 13.62 5.54 -7.42
C GLN A 91 13.96 7.03 -7.58
N HIS A 92 13.04 7.84 -8.10
CA HIS A 92 13.32 9.21 -8.53
C HIS A 92 12.69 10.30 -7.65
N GLN A 93 11.63 10.00 -6.93
CA GLN A 93 10.87 11.00 -6.18
C GLN A 93 10.93 10.81 -4.66
N VAL A 94 11.22 9.60 -4.18
CA VAL A 94 11.35 9.34 -2.75
C VAL A 94 12.75 9.77 -2.27
N PRO A 95 12.86 10.68 -1.30
CA PRO A 95 14.14 11.02 -0.69
C PRO A 95 14.66 9.83 0.11
N LYS A 96 15.89 9.41 -0.21
CA LYS A 96 16.56 8.27 0.42
C LYS A 96 17.45 8.68 1.60
N THR A 97 17.83 9.96 1.64
CA THR A 97 18.69 10.54 2.69
C THR A 97 17.86 11.17 3.80
N SER A 98 18.39 11.15 5.02
CA SER A 98 17.76 11.78 6.19
C SER A 98 17.51 13.28 5.99
N GLU A 99 18.44 14.00 5.37
CA GLU A 99 18.27 15.42 5.06
C GLU A 99 17.20 15.67 3.99
N GLY A 100 17.07 14.77 3.01
CA GLY A 100 15.98 14.81 2.03
C GLY A 100 14.62 14.66 2.70
N ILE A 101 14.49 13.71 3.63
CA ILE A 101 13.26 13.45 4.38
C ILE A 101 12.91 14.63 5.30
N LYS A 102 13.89 15.19 6.03
CA LYS A 102 13.69 16.39 6.84
C LYS A 102 13.18 17.56 6.00
N LYS A 103 13.77 17.77 4.82
CA LYS A 103 13.34 18.82 3.90
C LYS A 103 11.91 18.60 3.43
N GLN A 104 11.54 17.36 3.10
CA GLN A 104 10.18 17.00 2.73
C GLN A 104 9.21 17.29 3.89
N LEU A 105 9.49 16.81 5.11
CA LEU A 105 8.64 17.06 6.29
C LEU A 105 8.48 18.55 6.60
N LYS A 106 9.55 19.34 6.46
CA LYS A 106 9.48 20.80 6.64
C LYS A 106 8.59 21.45 5.59
N HIS A 107 8.61 20.97 4.34
CA HIS A 107 7.74 21.45 3.28
C HIS A 107 6.26 21.11 3.56
N LEU A 108 5.98 19.87 3.98
CA LEU A 108 4.62 19.39 4.26
C LEU A 108 3.97 20.12 5.44
N SER A 109 4.70 20.31 6.53
CA SER A 109 4.17 21.01 7.72
C SER A 109 3.89 22.50 7.51
N GLN A 110 4.37 23.09 6.42
CA GLN A 110 4.10 24.49 6.04
C GLN A 110 2.92 24.62 5.08
N ALA A 111 2.38 23.52 4.55
CA ALA A 111 1.28 23.55 3.63
C ALA A 111 -0.05 23.65 4.40
N ASP A 112 -0.76 24.77 4.28
CA ASP A 112 -2.10 24.94 4.84
C ASP A 112 -3.19 24.32 3.94
N ALA A 113 -2.91 24.22 2.64
CA ALA A 113 -3.80 23.58 1.68
C ALA A 113 -3.61 22.05 1.65
N PRO A 114 -4.63 21.29 1.18
CA PRO A 114 -4.45 19.89 0.83
C PRO A 114 -3.32 19.71 -0.19
N LEU A 115 -2.52 18.67 -0.02
CA LEU A 115 -1.42 18.34 -0.91
C LEU A 115 -1.93 18.02 -2.32
N SER A 116 -1.11 18.31 -3.33
CA SER A 116 -1.34 17.76 -4.67
C SER A 116 -1.20 16.23 -4.64
N LEU A 117 -1.81 15.55 -5.60
CA LEU A 117 -1.73 14.08 -5.68
C LEU A 117 -0.28 13.56 -5.76
N VAL A 118 0.59 14.30 -6.44
CA VAL A 118 2.02 13.96 -6.54
C VAL A 118 2.72 14.10 -5.19
N GLU A 119 2.46 15.18 -4.46
CA GLU A 119 3.05 15.39 -3.14
C GLU A 119 2.54 14.37 -2.12
N PHE A 120 1.26 13.98 -2.23
CA PHE A 120 0.67 12.91 -1.42
C PHE A 120 1.30 11.55 -1.74
N ASP A 121 1.46 11.20 -3.02
CA ASP A 121 2.16 9.98 -3.44
C ASP A 121 3.60 9.95 -2.90
N GLN A 122 4.33 11.06 -3.02
CA GLN A 122 5.68 11.20 -2.46
C GLN A 122 5.68 11.01 -0.95
N LEU A 123 4.76 11.64 -0.22
CA LEU A 123 4.62 11.48 1.23
C LEU A 123 4.34 10.02 1.61
N LEU A 124 3.41 9.36 0.91
CA LEU A 124 3.06 7.96 1.13
C LEU A 124 4.27 7.05 0.89
N PHE A 125 4.99 7.21 -0.22
CA PHE A 125 6.12 6.34 -0.54
C PHE A 125 7.36 6.62 0.31
N THR A 126 7.59 7.85 0.78
CA THR A 126 8.60 8.11 1.80
C THR A 126 8.27 7.38 3.11
N SER A 127 6.98 7.29 3.49
CA SER A 127 6.59 6.53 4.68
C SER A 127 6.89 5.03 4.52
N VAL A 128 6.65 4.46 3.33
CA VAL A 128 7.01 3.07 3.00
C VAL A 128 8.53 2.87 3.09
N TYR A 129 9.33 3.78 2.54
CA TYR A 129 10.79 3.72 2.64
C TYR A 129 11.25 3.71 4.10
N CYS A 130 10.71 4.58 4.94
CA CYS A 130 11.05 4.62 6.35
C CYS A 130 10.66 3.31 7.06
N ALA A 131 9.47 2.75 6.77
CA ALA A 131 9.04 1.46 7.30
C ALA A 131 10.01 0.32 6.91
N TYR A 132 10.51 0.33 5.67
CA TYR A 132 11.54 -0.61 5.25
C TYR A 132 12.85 -0.42 6.02
N GLN A 133 13.32 0.83 6.16
CA GLN A 133 14.56 1.11 6.89
C GLN A 133 14.47 0.69 8.36
N ILE A 134 13.30 0.84 9.00
CA ILE A 134 13.03 0.34 10.36
C ILE A 134 13.17 -1.20 10.45
N ARG A 135 12.80 -1.92 9.38
CA ARG A 135 12.94 -3.38 9.30
C ARG A 135 14.38 -3.81 9.03
N SER A 136 15.11 -3.07 8.19
CA SER A 136 16.45 -3.45 7.72
C SER A 136 17.57 -3.05 8.68
N ILE A 137 17.50 -1.84 9.26
CA ILE A 137 18.57 -1.29 10.11
C ILE A 137 18.42 -1.80 11.55
N GLN A 138 19.55 -2.15 12.16
CA GLN A 138 19.65 -2.53 13.57
C GLN A 138 20.35 -1.42 14.38
N GLY A 139 20.11 -1.40 15.71
CA GLY A 139 20.78 -0.46 16.62
C GLY A 139 20.13 0.93 16.68
N LEU A 140 20.89 1.91 17.20
CA LEU A 140 20.37 3.23 17.57
C LEU A 140 19.88 4.05 16.37
N ASP A 141 20.46 3.83 15.19
CA ASP A 141 20.10 4.52 13.94
C ASP A 141 18.65 4.23 13.52
N LYS A 142 18.08 3.11 13.97
CA LYS A 142 16.67 2.76 13.77
C LYS A 142 15.71 3.80 14.37
N ASN A 143 16.09 4.44 15.48
CA ASN A 143 15.22 5.42 16.16
C ASN A 143 14.96 6.66 15.29
N LEU A 144 15.94 7.05 14.46
CA LEU A 144 15.77 8.14 13.51
C LEU A 144 14.69 7.80 12.48
N TRP A 145 14.73 6.59 11.92
CA TRP A 145 13.75 6.11 10.95
C TRP A 145 12.36 5.93 11.54
N ILE A 146 12.25 5.47 12.79
CA ILE A 146 10.98 5.43 13.54
C ILE A 146 10.41 6.83 13.68
N SER A 147 11.24 7.81 14.03
CA SER A 147 10.81 9.20 14.18
C SER A 147 10.32 9.79 12.86
N PHE A 148 11.02 9.57 11.75
CA PHE A 148 10.57 9.99 10.43
C PHE A 148 9.27 9.31 10.01
N PHE A 149 9.17 7.99 10.20
CA PHE A 149 7.95 7.25 9.90
C PHE A 149 6.73 7.81 10.65
N SER A 150 6.88 8.06 11.96
CA SER A 150 5.80 8.64 12.77
C SER A 150 5.36 10.00 12.22
N GLN A 151 6.31 10.90 11.96
CA GLN A 151 6.01 12.24 11.44
C GLN A 151 5.34 12.17 10.06
N LEU A 152 5.78 11.29 9.17
CA LEU A 152 5.17 11.11 7.86
C LEU A 152 3.74 10.59 7.97
N VAL A 153 3.47 9.62 8.87
CA VAL A 153 2.11 9.14 9.13
C VAL A 153 1.24 10.25 9.70
N ASP A 154 1.76 11.07 10.60
CA ASP A 154 1.04 12.22 11.14
C ASP A 154 0.68 13.22 10.04
N GLU A 155 1.60 13.51 9.10
CA GLU A 155 1.34 14.37 7.94
C GLU A 155 0.31 13.76 6.97
N ILE A 156 0.33 12.44 6.74
CA ILE A 156 -0.70 11.76 5.92
C ILE A 156 -2.07 11.95 6.56
N LEU A 157 -2.18 11.70 7.87
CA LEU A 157 -3.43 11.88 8.60
C LEU A 157 -3.85 13.35 8.61
N HIS A 158 -2.92 14.28 8.78
CA HIS A 158 -3.20 15.70 8.76
C HIS A 158 -3.71 16.16 7.39
N ASP A 159 -3.08 15.74 6.29
CA ASP A 159 -3.50 16.07 4.94
C ASP A 159 -4.88 15.50 4.59
N LEU A 160 -5.11 14.23 4.91
CA LEU A 160 -6.44 13.61 4.80
C LEU A 160 -7.49 14.33 5.65
N CYS A 161 -7.09 15.03 6.71
CA CYS A 161 -7.97 15.79 7.57
C CYS A 161 -8.32 17.15 6.96
N LYS A 162 -7.42 17.82 6.24
CA LYS A 162 -7.67 19.14 5.62
C LYS A 162 -8.88 19.16 4.68
N GLY A 163 -9.14 18.05 3.98
CA GLY A 163 -10.29 17.92 3.09
C GLY A 163 -11.61 17.48 3.76
N PHE A 164 -11.56 16.94 4.99
CA PHE A 164 -12.67 16.16 5.54
C PHE A 164 -12.98 16.40 7.02
N CYS A 165 -12.12 17.09 7.77
CA CYS A 165 -12.30 17.31 9.19
C CYS A 165 -13.09 18.58 9.51
N PRO A 166 -13.98 18.55 10.51
CA PRO A 166 -14.58 19.76 11.05
C PRO A 166 -13.51 20.59 11.77
N ALA A 167 -13.64 21.92 11.72
CA ALA A 167 -12.65 22.91 12.19
C ALA A 167 -12.15 22.77 13.64
N ASN A 168 -12.80 21.94 14.46
CA ASN A 168 -12.49 21.73 15.87
C ASN A 168 -11.84 20.37 16.18
N SER A 169 -11.51 19.56 15.16
CA SER A 169 -10.97 18.22 15.36
C SER A 169 -9.45 18.18 15.26
N THR A 170 -8.81 17.64 16.29
CA THR A 170 -7.35 17.68 16.42
C THR A 170 -6.63 16.49 15.79
N LEU A 171 -7.25 15.31 15.63
CA LEU A 171 -6.62 14.14 14.97
C LEU A 171 -7.66 13.14 14.43
N LEU A 172 -7.49 12.64 13.20
CA LEU A 172 -8.28 11.50 12.66
C LEU A 172 -8.17 10.23 13.52
N ALA A 173 -7.07 10.07 14.27
CA ALA A 173 -6.82 8.93 15.13
C ALA A 173 -7.75 8.87 16.36
N SER A 174 -8.24 10.02 16.84
CA SER A 174 -9.14 10.11 18.00
C SER A 174 -10.62 9.99 17.64
N TRP A 175 -10.97 9.90 16.35
CA TRP A 175 -12.35 9.84 15.90
C TRP A 175 -13.03 8.50 16.24
N PRO A 176 -14.30 8.54 16.70
CA PRO A 176 -15.14 7.35 16.75
C PRO A 176 -15.22 6.69 15.38
N TRP A 177 -15.11 5.36 15.29
CA TRP A 177 -15.19 4.61 14.03
C TRP A 177 -16.46 4.87 13.21
N LYS A 178 -17.52 5.37 13.85
CA LYS A 178 -18.80 5.74 13.23
C LYS A 178 -18.73 7.07 12.46
N GLU A 179 -17.78 7.92 12.81
CA GLU A 179 -17.59 9.26 12.25
C GLU A 179 -16.45 9.31 11.22
N LYS A 180 -15.64 8.25 11.13
CA LYS A 180 -14.54 8.15 10.16
C LYS A 180 -15.07 8.17 8.71
N PRO A 181 -14.37 8.83 7.77
CA PRO A 181 -14.75 8.87 6.37
C PRO A 181 -15.04 7.48 5.78
N PHE A 182 -15.99 7.41 4.84
CA PHE A 182 -16.52 6.16 4.30
C PHE A 182 -15.43 5.23 3.72
N TYR A 183 -14.36 5.77 3.14
CA TYR A 183 -13.26 4.94 2.63
C TYR A 183 -12.46 4.22 3.74
N LEU A 184 -12.40 4.76 4.96
CA LEU A 184 -11.81 4.05 6.10
C LEU A 184 -12.69 2.89 6.59
N THR A 185 -13.99 2.88 6.24
CA THR A 185 -14.86 1.74 6.53
C THR A 185 -14.55 0.52 5.66
N LEU A 186 -13.99 0.74 4.45
CA LEU A 186 -13.45 -0.34 3.61
C LEU A 186 -12.21 -0.96 4.24
N LEU A 187 -11.29 -0.14 4.78
CA LEU A 187 -10.14 -0.63 5.53
C LEU A 187 -10.55 -1.41 6.78
N LYS A 188 -11.58 -0.95 7.52
CA LYS A 188 -12.12 -1.68 8.68
C LYS A 188 -12.58 -3.11 8.30
N LYS A 189 -13.20 -3.28 7.14
CA LYS A 189 -13.64 -4.60 6.65
C LYS A 189 -12.46 -5.51 6.34
N SER A 190 -11.35 -4.94 5.84
CA SER A 190 -10.12 -5.68 5.52
C SER A 190 -9.27 -6.02 6.76
N TYR A 191 -9.15 -5.08 7.71
CA TYR A 191 -8.31 -5.23 8.92
C TYR A 191 -8.92 -6.09 10.01
N HIS A 192 -10.25 -6.30 10.01
CA HIS A 192 -10.93 -7.13 11.01
C HIS A 192 -10.51 -8.62 10.99
N SER A 193 -9.72 -9.04 9.99
CA SER A 193 -9.28 -10.44 9.81
C SER A 193 -8.02 -10.85 10.60
N SER A 194 -7.19 -9.92 11.08
CA SER A 194 -5.87 -10.27 11.66
C SER A 194 -5.71 -9.94 13.14
N LEU A 195 -6.68 -9.26 13.76
CA LEU A 195 -6.65 -8.87 15.18
C LEU A 195 -7.61 -9.71 16.03
N ALA A 196 -7.62 -11.03 15.80
CA ALA A 196 -7.97 -11.96 16.86
C ALA A 196 -6.81 -11.96 17.87
N MET A 197 -6.73 -10.90 18.67
CA MET A 197 -5.90 -10.84 19.87
C MET A 197 -6.30 -12.04 20.71
N THR A 198 -5.46 -13.08 20.72
CA THR A 198 -5.58 -14.20 21.62
C THR A 198 -5.54 -13.64 23.02
N LYS A 199 -6.71 -13.53 23.66
CA LYS A 199 -6.83 -13.47 25.11
C LYS A 199 -6.13 -14.71 25.64
N ARG A 200 -4.84 -14.62 25.95
CA ARG A 200 -4.22 -15.47 26.95
C ARG A 200 -4.95 -15.15 28.24
N GLY A 201 -5.79 -16.08 28.68
CA GLY A 201 -6.39 -16.03 30.00
C GLY A 201 -5.27 -15.93 31.03
N THR A 202 -5.31 -14.88 31.83
CA THR A 202 -4.65 -14.85 33.13
C THR A 202 -5.43 -15.79 34.04
N GLU A 203 -4.75 -16.81 34.53
CA GLU A 203 -5.10 -17.53 35.76
C GLU A 203 -5.23 -16.57 36.95
#